data_AF-A0A968WM50-F1
#
_entry.id   AF-A0A968WM50-F1
#
_cell.length_a   1.000
_cell.length_b   1.000
_cell.length_c   1.000
_cell.angle_alpha   90.00
_cell.angle_beta   90.00
_cell.angle_gamma   90.00
#
_symmetry.space_group_name_H-M   'P 1'
#
loop_
_entity.id
_entity.type
_entity.pdbx_description
1 polymer ?
#
loop_
_entity_poly.entity_id
_entity_poly.type
_entity_poly.pdbx_seq_one_letter_code
_entity_poly.pdbx_strand_id
1 'polypeptide(L)'
;MVVPASDFTQQIDNNTRATFLLCLLSLGIAIVIGNFTANRIARPLLRLCDASRAIADGDLDQDVEVNNIEELHVLAQSFNQMSDQLQKADRLKTDFLSNISHELKTPLVSILGFTKVIDKKFDDVAAPLSGVEDKKIQR
;
A
#
# COMPACT_ATOMS: atom_id res chain seq x y z
N MET A 1 6.68 -74.07 -39.71
CA MET A 1 7.50 -73.48 -38.62
C MET A 1 6.53 -72.78 -37.69
N VAL A 2 6.12 -73.44 -36.60
CA VAL A 2 5.14 -72.89 -35.65
C VAL A 2 5.95 -72.07 -34.66
N VAL A 3 5.73 -70.76 -34.62
CA VAL A 3 6.48 -69.89 -33.71
C VAL A 3 6.00 -70.17 -32.29
N PRO A 4 6.88 -70.43 -31.31
CA PRO A 4 6.48 -70.78 -29.95
C PRO A 4 5.78 -69.59 -29.27
N ALA A 5 4.64 -69.83 -28.63
CA ALA A 5 3.90 -68.80 -27.88
C ALA A 5 4.69 -68.24 -26.68
N SER A 6 5.71 -68.96 -26.20
CA SER A 6 6.58 -68.53 -25.09
C SER A 6 7.42 -67.31 -25.41
N ASP A 7 7.86 -67.16 -26.67
CA ASP A 7 8.70 -66.01 -27.08
C ASP A 7 7.85 -64.74 -27.16
N PHE A 8 6.56 -64.86 -27.53
CA PHE A 8 5.61 -63.76 -27.53
C PHE A 8 5.21 -63.31 -26.12
N THR A 9 4.97 -64.26 -25.19
CA THR A 9 4.58 -63.91 -23.82
C THR A 9 5.71 -63.26 -23.04
N GLN A 10 6.97 -63.69 -23.24
CA GLN A 10 8.13 -63.03 -22.63
C GLN A 10 8.35 -61.59 -23.11
N GLN A 11 8.12 -61.32 -24.40
CA GLN A 11 8.24 -59.97 -24.95
C GLN A 11 7.15 -59.01 -24.45
N ILE A 12 5.92 -59.51 -24.31
CA ILE A 12 4.79 -58.71 -23.80
C ILE A 12 5.05 -58.31 -22.35
N ASP A 13 5.47 -59.23 -21.49
CA ASP A 13 5.70 -58.94 -20.06
C ASP A 13 6.78 -57.87 -19.84
N ASN A 14 7.84 -57.86 -20.65
CA ASN A 14 8.92 -56.88 -20.53
C ASN A 14 8.47 -55.47 -20.99
N ASN A 15 7.72 -55.39 -22.09
CA ASN A 15 7.18 -54.12 -22.58
C ASN A 15 6.10 -53.56 -21.64
N THR A 16 5.23 -54.41 -21.08
CA THR A 16 4.21 -53.98 -20.11
C THR A 16 4.85 -53.37 -18.87
N ARG A 17 5.90 -54.01 -18.31
CA ARG A 17 6.66 -53.45 -17.17
C ARG A 17 7.31 -52.11 -17.50
N ALA A 18 7.91 -51.99 -18.68
CA ALA A 18 8.51 -50.73 -19.13
C ALA A 18 7.46 -49.61 -19.26
N THR A 19 6.29 -49.90 -19.85
CA THR A 19 5.19 -48.92 -19.95
C THR A 19 4.69 -48.48 -18.57
N PHE A 20 4.51 -49.41 -17.62
CA PHE A 20 4.11 -49.05 -16.26
C PHE A 20 5.13 -48.15 -15.56
N LEU A 21 6.44 -48.44 -15.68
CA LEU A 21 7.49 -47.59 -15.12
C LEU A 21 7.50 -46.19 -15.73
N LEU A 22 7.30 -46.09 -17.05
CA LEU A 22 7.22 -44.80 -17.74
C LEU A 22 5.99 -43.99 -17.30
N CYS A 23 4.84 -44.63 -17.10
CA CYS A 23 3.64 -43.97 -16.57
C CYS A 23 3.83 -43.46 -15.14
N LEU A 24 4.49 -44.25 -14.27
CA LEU A 24 4.78 -43.81 -12.90
C LEU A 24 5.78 -42.65 -12.89
N LEU A 25 6.81 -42.70 -13.75
CA LEU A 25 7.78 -41.63 -13.89
C LEU A 25 7.11 -40.34 -14.39
N SER A 26 6.28 -40.42 -15.43
CA SER A 26 5.59 -39.24 -15.97
C SER A 26 4.60 -38.65 -14.97
N LEU A 27 3.89 -39.49 -14.21
CA LEU A 27 3.02 -39.05 -13.12
C LEU A 27 3.83 -38.34 -12.02
N GLY A 28 4.97 -38.89 -11.62
CA GLY A 28 5.86 -38.27 -10.64
C GLY A 28 6.36 -36.90 -11.11
N ILE A 29 6.82 -36.80 -12.35
CA ILE A 29 7.28 -35.54 -12.94
C ILE A 29 6.14 -34.52 -12.99
N ALA A 30 4.94 -34.92 -13.39
CA ALA A 30 3.78 -34.02 -13.45
C ALA A 30 3.43 -33.45 -12.07
N ILE A 31 3.47 -34.27 -11.02
CA ILE A 31 3.21 -33.82 -9.64
C ILE A 31 4.29 -32.84 -9.17
N VAL A 32 5.57 -33.11 -9.47
CA VAL A 32 6.70 -32.25 -9.11
C VAL A 32 6.59 -30.90 -9.82
N ILE A 33 6.35 -30.89 -11.14
CA ILE A 33 6.19 -29.66 -11.92
C ILE A 33 4.96 -28.90 -11.43
N GLY A 34 3.83 -29.57 -11.21
CA GLY A 34 2.60 -28.93 -10.74
C GLY A 34 2.81 -28.22 -9.40
N ASN A 35 3.40 -28.89 -8.42
CA ASN A 35 3.70 -28.30 -7.11
C ASN A 35 4.73 -27.16 -7.21
N PHE A 36 5.74 -27.32 -8.05
CA PHE A 36 6.76 -26.30 -8.26
C PHE A 36 6.16 -25.02 -8.86
N THR A 37 5.38 -25.15 -9.94
CA THR A 37 4.70 -24.04 -10.61
C THR A 37 3.70 -23.36 -9.68
N ALA A 38 2.89 -24.13 -8.94
CA ALA A 38 1.94 -23.60 -7.98
C ALA A 38 2.62 -22.73 -6.91
N ASN A 39 3.71 -23.22 -6.32
CA ASN A 39 4.44 -22.48 -5.29
C ASN A 39 5.22 -21.28 -5.84
N ARG A 40 5.70 -21.35 -7.09
CA ARG A 40 6.42 -20.25 -7.76
C ARG A 40 5.50 -19.06 -8.09
N ILE A 41 4.21 -19.28 -8.28
CA ILE A 41 3.24 -18.22 -8.62
C ILE A 41 2.44 -17.77 -7.39
N ALA A 42 1.95 -18.71 -6.58
CA ALA A 42 1.06 -18.36 -5.46
C ALA A 42 1.77 -17.53 -4.37
N ARG A 43 3.03 -17.86 -4.05
CA ARG A 43 3.79 -17.12 -3.03
C ARG A 43 3.95 -15.62 -3.34
N PRO A 44 4.44 -15.21 -4.53
CA PRO A 44 4.57 -13.78 -4.84
C PRO A 44 3.21 -13.06 -4.96
N LEU A 45 2.16 -13.75 -5.44
CA LEU A 45 0.81 -13.16 -5.46
C LEU A 45 0.28 -12.88 -4.05
N LEU A 46 0.50 -13.80 -3.10
CA LEU A 46 0.12 -13.57 -1.71
C LEU A 46 0.89 -12.41 -1.08
N ARG A 47 2.20 -12.29 -1.36
CA ARG A 47 2.99 -11.14 -0.89
C ARG A 47 2.46 -9.80 -1.41
N LEU A 48 2.08 -9.73 -2.69
CA LEU A 48 1.42 -8.54 -3.25
C LEU A 48 0.09 -8.24 -2.57
N CYS A 49 -0.69 -9.28 -2.25
CA CYS A 49 -1.96 -9.13 -1.54
C CYS A 49 -1.75 -8.57 -0.12
N ASP A 50 -0.77 -9.10 0.61
CA ASP A 50 -0.42 -8.65 1.96
C ASP A 50 0.12 -7.21 1.94
N ALA A 51 1.02 -6.88 1.00
CA ALA A 51 1.54 -5.52 0.82
C ALA A 51 0.43 -4.53 0.45
N SER A 52 -0.49 -4.91 -0.44
CA SER A 52 -1.66 -4.10 -0.79
C SER A 52 -2.56 -3.82 0.42
N ARG A 53 -2.71 -4.82 1.30
CA ARG A 53 -3.45 -4.66 2.56
C ARG A 53 -2.75 -3.73 3.53
N ALA A 54 -1.41 -3.82 3.65
CA ALA A 54 -0.62 -2.91 4.46
C ALA A 54 -0.77 -1.45 3.99
N ILE A 55 -0.74 -1.21 2.67
CA ILE A 55 -1.01 0.11 2.08
C ILE A 55 -2.42 0.61 2.45
N ALA A 56 -3.43 -0.26 2.40
CA ALA A 56 -4.79 0.10 2.79
C ALA A 56 -4.92 0.48 4.27
N ASP A 57 -4.09 -0.11 5.14
CA ASP A 57 -4.00 0.22 6.57
C ASP A 57 -3.13 1.46 6.85
N GLY A 58 -2.56 2.08 5.81
CA GLY A 58 -1.79 3.33 5.89
C GLY A 58 -0.27 3.15 5.95
N ASP A 59 0.23 1.91 5.88
CA ASP A 59 1.65 1.64 5.72
C ASP A 59 2.05 1.76 4.24
N LEU A 60 2.53 2.95 3.87
CA LEU A 60 2.92 3.28 2.50
C LEU A 60 4.36 2.91 2.15
N ASP A 61 5.13 2.31 3.07
CA ASP A 61 6.54 1.94 2.86
C ASP A 61 6.66 0.47 2.46
N GLN A 62 5.94 0.09 1.41
CA GLN A 62 5.90 -1.29 0.91
C GLN A 62 6.63 -1.40 -0.42
N ASP A 63 7.67 -2.25 -0.47
CA ASP A 63 8.36 -2.65 -1.68
C ASP A 63 8.24 -4.17 -1.85
N VAL A 64 7.70 -4.59 -3.00
CA VAL A 64 7.58 -5.99 -3.34
C VAL A 64 8.67 -6.39 -4.33
N GLU A 65 9.46 -7.41 -3.94
CA GLU A 65 10.51 -7.96 -4.80
C GLU A 65 9.97 -8.39 -6.17
N VAL A 66 10.70 -7.96 -7.20
CA VAL A 66 10.39 -8.25 -8.58
C VAL A 66 10.77 -9.70 -8.93
N ASN A 67 9.81 -10.45 -9.47
CA ASN A 67 9.97 -11.87 -9.78
C ASN A 67 10.48 -12.10 -11.22
N ASN A 68 11.05 -13.28 -11.50
CA ASN A 68 11.57 -13.64 -12.82
C ASN A 68 10.49 -14.00 -13.86
N ILE A 69 9.25 -14.21 -13.42
CA ILE A 69 8.11 -14.46 -14.31
C ILE A 69 7.65 -13.11 -14.84
N GLU A 70 7.61 -12.93 -16.15
CA GLU A 70 7.38 -11.63 -16.80
C GLU A 70 6.07 -10.98 -16.37
N GLU A 71 4.97 -11.73 -16.28
CA GLU A 71 3.69 -11.20 -15.84
C GLU A 71 3.72 -10.75 -14.37
N LEU A 72 4.43 -11.49 -13.51
CA LEU A 72 4.62 -11.11 -12.10
C LEU A 72 5.59 -9.94 -11.95
N HIS A 73 6.59 -9.84 -12.84
CA HIS A 73 7.50 -8.71 -12.91
C HIS A 73 6.72 -7.42 -13.19
N VAL A 74 5.92 -7.42 -14.26
CA VAL A 74 5.09 -6.27 -14.66
C VAL A 74 4.09 -5.91 -13.55
N LEU A 75 3.48 -6.91 -12.92
CA LEU A 75 2.55 -6.68 -11.81
C LEU A 75 3.24 -6.06 -10.59
N ALA A 76 4.39 -6.59 -10.17
CA ALA A 76 5.16 -6.05 -9.04
C ALA A 76 5.64 -4.63 -9.33
N GLN A 77 6.15 -4.36 -10.53
CA GLN A 77 6.56 -3.01 -10.95
C GLN A 77 5.38 -2.02 -10.91
N SER A 78 4.22 -2.42 -11.44
CA SER A 78 3.02 -1.58 -11.43
C SER A 78 2.54 -1.28 -10.01
N PHE A 79 2.61 -2.28 -9.12
CA PHE A 79 2.29 -2.14 -7.71
C PHE A 79 3.24 -1.14 -7.01
N ASN A 80 4.55 -1.32 -7.17
CA ASN A 80 5.55 -0.44 -6.57
C ASN A 80 5.41 1.00 -7.08
N GLN A 81 5.15 1.19 -8.38
CA GLN A 81 4.89 2.52 -8.94
C GLN A 81 3.65 3.18 -8.33
N MET A 82 2.58 2.41 -8.11
CA MET A 82 1.38 2.90 -7.44
C MET A 82 1.67 3.29 -5.99
N SER A 83 2.40 2.44 -5.25
CA SER A 83 2.83 2.70 -3.87
C SER A 83 3.63 4.00 -3.75
N ASP A 84 4.63 4.19 -4.62
CA ASP A 84 5.44 5.41 -4.71
C ASP A 84 4.60 6.66 -4.98
N GLN A 85 3.62 6.57 -5.88
CA GLN A 85 2.74 7.69 -6.19
C GLN A 85 1.86 8.06 -4.99
N LEU A 86 1.36 7.07 -4.28
CA LEU A 86 0.55 7.27 -3.08
C LEU A 86 1.37 7.92 -1.96
N GLN A 87 2.59 7.44 -1.73
CA GLN A 87 3.52 8.01 -0.75
C GLN A 87 3.86 9.48 -1.09
N LYS A 88 4.09 9.80 -2.36
CA LYS A 88 4.31 11.18 -2.81
C LYS A 88 3.10 12.07 -2.59
N ALA A 89 1.90 11.57 -2.90
CA ALA A 89 0.66 12.32 -2.70
C ALA A 89 0.41 12.62 -1.21
N ASP A 90 0.68 11.67 -0.33
CA ASP A 90 0.53 11.84 1.11
C ASP A 90 1.51 12.88 1.69
N ARG A 91 2.78 12.83 1.25
CA ARG A 91 3.79 13.85 1.60
C ARG A 91 3.37 15.25 1.15
N LEU A 92 2.95 15.39 -0.11
CA LEU A 92 2.49 16.68 -0.65
C LEU A 92 1.29 17.23 0.12
N LYS A 93 0.34 16.36 0.50
CA LYS A 93 -0.81 16.76 1.33
C LYS A 93 -0.33 17.29 2.69
N THR A 94 0.60 16.60 3.34
CA THR A 94 1.13 16.98 4.65
C THR A 94 1.89 18.31 4.58
N ASP A 95 2.75 18.47 3.57
CA ASP A 95 3.51 19.71 3.34
C ASP A 95 2.59 20.89 3.04
N PHE A 96 1.56 20.68 2.21
CA PHE A 96 0.56 21.69 1.90
C PHE A 96 -0.19 22.18 3.15
N LEU A 97 -0.66 21.25 3.98
CA LEU A 97 -1.35 21.58 5.23
C LEU A 97 -0.44 22.34 6.20
N SER A 98 0.83 21.94 6.31
CA SER A 98 1.82 22.63 7.13
C SER A 98 2.08 24.06 6.64
N ASN A 99 2.33 24.22 5.34
CA ASN A 99 2.63 25.51 4.72
C ASN A 99 1.45 26.49 4.87
N ILE A 100 0.23 26.06 4.56
CA ILE A 100 -0.96 26.91 4.74
C ILE A 100 -1.15 27.29 6.20
N SER A 101 -0.96 26.36 7.13
CA SER A 101 -1.11 26.65 8.56
C SER A 101 -0.14 27.75 8.99
N HIS A 102 1.09 27.72 8.50
CA HIS A 102 2.10 28.74 8.77
C HIS A 102 1.74 30.09 8.13
N GLU A 103 1.32 30.08 6.86
CA GLU A 103 0.95 31.29 6.12
C GLU A 103 -0.31 31.95 6.68
N LEU A 104 -1.27 31.21 7.22
CA LEU A 104 -2.48 31.76 7.84
C LEU A 104 -2.24 32.30 9.25
N LYS A 105 -1.29 31.73 10.01
CA LYS A 105 -0.95 32.19 11.36
C LYS A 105 -0.48 33.64 11.37
N THR A 106 0.34 34.01 10.40
CA THR A 106 0.92 35.36 10.28
C THR A 106 -0.12 36.48 10.12
N PRO A 107 -1.02 36.46 9.12
CA PRO A 107 -2.05 37.48 8.96
C PRO A 107 -3.03 37.47 10.14
N LEU A 108 -3.33 36.31 10.73
CA LEU A 108 -4.24 36.22 11.88
C LEU A 108 -3.65 36.89 13.13
N VAL A 109 -2.34 36.71 13.39
CA VAL A 109 -1.63 37.42 14.46
C VAL A 109 -1.65 38.94 14.22
N SER A 110 -1.48 39.39 12.99
CA SER A 110 -1.58 40.81 12.64
C SER A 110 -2.99 41.37 12.89
N ILE A 111 -4.04 40.67 12.44
CA ILE A 111 -5.44 41.07 12.69
C ILE A 111 -5.73 41.14 14.19
N LEU A 112 -5.31 40.13 14.96
CA LEU A 112 -5.49 40.09 16.40
C LEU A 112 -4.70 41.21 17.11
N GLY A 113 -3.55 41.60 16.56
CA GLY A 113 -2.80 42.77 17.01
C GLY A 113 -3.58 44.06 16.81
N PHE A 114 -4.19 44.26 15.63
CA PHE A 114 -5.01 45.43 15.34
C PHE A 114 -6.28 45.47 16.20
N THR A 115 -6.98 44.36 16.41
CA THR A 115 -8.17 44.33 17.28
C THR A 115 -7.82 44.68 18.72
N LYS A 116 -6.69 44.19 19.26
CA LYS A 116 -6.20 44.57 20.60
C LYS A 116 -5.89 46.07 20.72
N VAL A 117 -5.33 46.69 19.68
CA VAL A 117 -5.05 48.14 19.69
C VAL A 117 -6.36 48.93 19.69
N ILE A 118 -7.35 48.50 18.90
CA ILE A 118 -8.67 49.14 18.86
C ILE A 118 -9.37 49.00 20.21
N ASP A 119 -9.38 47.79 20.79
CA ASP A 119 -9.97 47.48 22.09
C ASP A 119 -9.38 48.36 23.19
N LYS A 120 -8.05 48.45 23.26
CA LYS A 120 -7.35 49.33 24.22
C LYS A 120 -7.72 50.80 24.04
N LYS A 121 -7.78 51.30 22.79
CA LYS A 121 -8.22 52.67 22.53
C LYS A 121 -9.68 52.90 22.91
N PHE A 122 -10.53 51.88 22.76
CA PHE A 122 -11.92 51.95 23.15
C PHE A 122 -12.04 52.03 24.67
N ASP A 123 -11.31 51.20 25.41
CA ASP A 123 -11.23 51.25 26.88
C ASP A 123 -10.70 52.60 27.39
N ASP A 124 -9.62 53.12 26.78
CA ASP A 124 -9.04 54.43 27.15
C ASP A 124 -10.03 55.59 26.91
N VAL A 125 -10.95 55.46 25.95
CA VAL A 125 -11.98 56.48 25.62
C VAL A 125 -13.27 56.28 26.41
N ALA A 126 -13.66 55.03 26.69
CA ALA A 126 -14.87 54.67 27.42
C ALA A 126 -14.69 54.79 28.95
N ALA A 127 -13.50 54.51 29.49
CA ALA A 127 -13.20 54.65 30.92
C ALA A 127 -13.47 56.07 31.47
N PRO A 128 -13.06 57.17 30.79
CA PRO A 128 -13.43 58.52 31.21
C PRO A 128 -14.94 58.81 31.15
N LEU A 129 -15.69 58.15 30.25
CA LEU A 129 -17.13 58.37 30.10
C LEU A 129 -17.94 57.66 31.19
N SER A 130 -17.48 56.49 31.66
CA SER A 130 -18.11 55.75 32.76
C SER A 130 -17.99 56.43 34.14
N GLY A 131 -16.98 57.29 34.34
CA GLY A 131 -16.77 58.05 35.58
C GLY A 131 -17.52 59.38 35.68
N VAL A 132 -18.24 59.81 34.63
CA VAL A 132 -18.95 61.10 34.60
C VAL A 132 -20.42 60.98 35.03
N GLU A 133 -21.01 59.78 35.00
CA GLU A 133 -22.42 59.59 35.37
C GLU A 133 -22.69 59.70 36.88
N ASP A 134 -21.71 59.38 37.75
CA ASP A 134 -21.90 59.46 39.21
C ASP A 134 -21.81 60.89 39.80
N LYS A 135 -21.29 61.87 39.05
CA LYS A 135 -21.09 63.24 39.58
C LYS A 135 -22.23 64.22 39.33
N LYS A 136 -23.28 63.84 38.61
CA LYS A 136 -24.43 64.74 38.33
C LYS A 136 -25.66 64.54 39.22
N ILE A 137 -25.69 63.54 40.11
CA ILE A 137 -26.83 63.33 41.03
C ILE A 137 -26.59 63.88 42.46
N GLN A 138 -25.40 64.40 42.75
CA GLN A 138 -25.11 65.09 44.03
C GLN A 138 -24.52 66.48 43.83
N ARG A 139 -25.30 67.43 43.32
CA ARG A 139 -25.26 68.84 43.74
C ARG A 139 -26.37 69.66 43.09
#